data_AF-A0A3C0VST9-F1
#
_entry.id   AF-A0A3C0VST9-F1
#
_cell.length_a   1.000
_cell.length_b   1.000
_cell.length_c   1.000
_cell.angle_alpha   90.00
_cell.angle_beta   90.00
_cell.angle_gamma   90.00
#
_symmetry.space_group_name_H-M   'P 1'
#
loop_
_entity.id
_entity.type
_entity.pdbx_description
1 polymer ?
#
loop_
_entity_poly.entity_id
_entity_poly.type
_entity_poly.pdbx_seq_one_letter_code
_entity_poly.pdbx_strand_id
1 'polypeptide(L)' 'IEITVLDIRGDQVKLGIAAPKEIPVYRKEVYLQIRESNKEAMTSQSPDTFKNLF' A
#
# COMPACT_ATOMS: atom_id res chain seq x y z
N ILE A 1 -15.75 1.24 -8.87
CA ILE A 1 -14.44 0.69 -9.26
C ILE A 1 -14.72 -0.26 -10.40
N GLU A 2 -14.19 0.02 -11.58
CA GLU A 2 -14.36 -0.81 -12.79
C GLU A 2 -12.97 -1.32 -13.20
N ILE A 3 -12.92 -2.60 -13.59
CA ILE A 3 -11.68 -3.28 -13.96
C ILE A 3 -11.86 -3.76 -15.40
N THR A 4 -11.00 -3.29 -16.29
CA THR A 4 -11.02 -3.62 -17.72
C THR A 4 -9.74 -4.36 -18.08
N VAL A 5 -9.84 -5.44 -18.83
CA VAL A 5 -8.66 -6.11 -19.39
C VAL A 5 -8.29 -5.41 -20.69
N LEU A 6 -7.14 -4.74 -20.71
CA LEU A 6 -6.68 -3.96 -21.86
C LEU A 6 -5.97 -4.84 -22.89
N ASP A 7 -5.20 -5.82 -22.44
CA ASP A 7 -4.35 -6.66 -23.28
C ASP A 7 -3.89 -7.90 -22.51
N ILE A 8 -3.68 -9.01 -23.22
CA ILE A 8 -3.16 -10.27 -22.66
C ILE A 8 -2.02 -10.72 -23.56
N ARG A 9 -0.80 -10.77 -23.01
CA ARG A 9 0.40 -11.21 -23.72
C ARG A 9 1.06 -12.33 -22.93
N GLY A 10 0.81 -13.58 -23.36
CA GLY A 10 1.25 -14.78 -22.65
C GLY A 10 0.74 -14.76 -21.21
N ASP A 11 1.66 -14.75 -20.25
CA ASP A 11 1.36 -14.76 -18.82
C ASP A 11 1.14 -13.34 -18.25
N GLN A 12 1.34 -12.28 -19.04
CA GLN A 12 1.19 -10.91 -18.61
C GLN A 12 -0.16 -10.33 -19.03
N VAL A 13 -0.97 -9.91 -18.05
CA VAL A 13 -2.26 -9.25 -18.26
C VAL A 13 -2.15 -7.77 -17.92
N LYS A 14 -2.52 -6.90 -18.86
CA LYS A 14 -2.69 -5.47 -18.60
C LYS A 14 -4.11 -5.20 -18.13
N LEU A 15 -4.23 -4.73 -16.90
CA LEU A 15 -5.49 -4.32 -16.28
C LEU A 15 -5.58 -2.79 -16.28
N GLY A 16 -6.62 -2.26 -16.88
CA GLY A 16 -7.07 -0.88 -16.67
C GLY A 16 -7.96 -0.83 -15.44
N ILE A 17 -7.69 0.09 -14.52
CA ILE A 17 -8.48 0.25 -13.30
C ILE A 17 -9.07 1.65 -13.35
N ALA A 18 -10.40 1.74 -13.44
CA ALA A 18 -11.14 2.98 -13.32
C ALA A 18 -11.70 3.09 -11.89
N ALA A 19 -11.13 4.02 -11.12
CA ALA A 19 -11.57 4.33 -9.77
C ALA A 19 -11.74 5.84 -9.60
N PRO A 20 -12.65 6.30 -8.73
CA PRO A 20 -12.74 7.71 -8.34
C PRO A 20 -11.39 8.22 -7.81
N LYS A 21 -11.05 9.49 -8.08
CA LYS A 21 -9.77 10.10 -7.65
C LYS A 21 -9.56 10.08 -6.13
N GLU A 22 -10.63 9.98 -5.36
CA GLU A 22 -10.60 9.91 -3.89
C GLU A 22 -10.06 8.57 -3.37
N ILE A 23 -10.09 7.51 -4.19
CA ILE A 23 -9.68 6.16 -3.78
C ILE A 23 -8.33 5.83 -4.44
N PRO A 24 -7.22 5.84 -3.69
CA PRO A 24 -5.93 5.51 -4.25
C PRO A 24 -5.83 4.00 -4.49
N VAL A 25 -5.43 3.62 -5.70
CA VAL A 25 -5.28 2.22 -6.13
C VAL A 25 -3.80 1.87 -6.13
N TYR A 26 -3.43 0.88 -5.33
CA TYR A 26 -2.06 0.40 -5.21
C TYR A 26 -1.96 -1.06 -5.62
N ARG A 27 -0.76 -1.46 -6.02
CA ARG A 27 -0.43 -2.88 -6.16
C ARG A 27 -0.36 -3.54 -4.79
N LYS A 28 -0.86 -4.78 -4.69
CA LYS A 28 -1.05 -5.48 -3.42
C LYS A 28 0.26 -5.64 -2.64
N GLU A 29 1.35 -5.95 -3.33
CA GLU A 29 2.68 -6.14 -2.75
C GLU A 29 3.22 -4.87 -2.08
N VAL A 30 3.04 -3.72 -2.71
CA VAL A 30 3.48 -2.42 -2.19
C VAL A 30 2.67 -2.04 -0.96
N TYR A 31 1.35 -2.27 -1.00
CA TYR A 31 0.47 -1.98 0.13
C TYR A 31 0.81 -2.83 1.37
N LEU A 32 1.14 -4.11 1.17
CA LEU A 32 1.51 -5.01 2.26
C LEU A 32 2.81 -4.57 2.94
N GLN A 33 3.84 -4.24 2.16
CA GLN A 33 5.12 -3.76 2.71
C GLN A 33 4.96 -2.47 3.53
N ILE A 34 4.23 -1.48 3.01
CA ILE A 34 3.97 -0.22 3.74
C ILE A 34 3.22 -0.49 5.04
N ARG A 35 2.20 -1.35 5.01
CA ARG A 35 1.42 -1.68 6.20
C ARG A 35 2.27 -2.39 7.26
N GLU A 36 3.16 -3.28 6.83
CA GLU A 36 4.06 -4.01 7.72
C GLU A 36 5.09 -3.07 8.37
N SER A 37 5.77 -2.24 7.56
CA SER A 37 6.69 -1.23 8.09
C SER A 37 6.01 -0.22 9.01
N ASN A 38 4.78 0.22 8.71
CA ASN A 38 4.02 1.10 9.61
C ASN A 38 3.68 0.40 10.93
N LYS A 39 3.35 -0.90 10.90
CA LYS A 39 3.08 -1.68 12.11
C LYS A 39 4.35 -1.86 12.95
N GLU A 40 5.49 -2.11 12.33
CA GLU A 40 6.80 -2.19 13.00
C GLU A 40 7.22 -0.84 13.59
N ALA A 41 7.05 0.26 12.84
CA ALA A 41 7.31 1.62 13.31
C ALA A 41 6.41 2.01 14.50
N MET A 42 5.14 1.61 14.47
CA MET A 42 4.21 1.82 15.59
C MET A 42 4.59 0.99 16.83
N THR A 43 5.20 -0.18 16.65
CA THR A 43 5.58 -1.07 17.75
C THR A 43 6.91 -0.64 18.39
N SER A 44 7.78 0.06 17.64
CA SER A 44 9.09 0.54 18.09
C SER A 44 9.05 1.92 18.79
N GLN A 45 7.89 2.58 18.85
CA GLN A 45 7.68 3.71 19.76
C GLN A 45 7.37 3.20 21.17
N SER A 46 8.40 2.74 21.87
CA SER A 46 8.35 2.68 23.33
C SER A 46 8.07 4.10 23.83
N PRO A 47 6.99 4.34 24.60
CA PRO A 47 6.65 5.67 25.11
C PRO A 47 7.74 6.28 26.02
N ASP A 48 8.73 5.48 26.42
CA ASP A 48 9.82 5.84 27.31
C ASP A 48 10.96 6.62 26.63
N THR A 49 11.07 6.63 25.29
CA THR A 49 12.10 7.42 24.58
C THR A 49 11.78 8.93 24.59
N PHE A 50 10.51 9.30 24.65
CA PHE A 50 10.08 10.71 24.66
C PHE A 50 10.26 11.40 26.01
N LYS A 51 10.44 10.66 27.11
CA LYS A 51 10.68 11.23 28.45
C LYS A 51 12.11 11.70 28.68
N ASN A 52 13.06 11.29 27.86
CA ASN A 52 14.47 11.67 28.01
C ASN A 52 14.89 12.82 27.07
N LEU A 53 13.94 13.43 26.36
CA LEU A 53 14.22 14.52 25.40
C LEU A 53 13.78 15.92 25.91
N PHE A 54 13.20 16.01 27.10
CA PHE A 54 12.85 17.27 27.78
C PHE A 54 13.36 17.29 29.21
#